data_AF-A0A6M3M8T3-F1
#
_entry.id   AF-A0A6M3M8T3-F1
#
_cell.length_a   1.000
_cell.length_b   1.000
_cell.length_c   1.000
_cell.angle_alpha   90.00
_cell.angle_beta   90.00
_cell.angle_gamma   90.00
#
_symmetry.space_group_name_H-M   'P 1'
#
loop_
_entity.id
_entity.type
_entity.pdbx_description
1 polymer ?
#
loop_
_entity_poly.entity_id
_entity_poly.type
_entity_poly.pdbx_seq_one_letter_code
_entity_poly.pdbx_strand_id
1 'polypeptide(L)'
;MEKIYCGNGRIVSTQYGQMPKISMSKEDINKIVSYMNANNLDWVNMDFKEKQNKAEGKPTHYLQIDTWKATENNGVVYEASGGTGAKKADEGLAPLPDLPEIDEPLPF
;
A
#
# COMPACT_ATOMS: atom_id res chain seq x y z
N MET A 1 8.42 -16.98 7.38
CA MET A 1 8.57 -15.51 7.43
C MET A 1 7.99 -15.01 8.72
N GLU A 2 8.74 -14.17 9.42
CA GLU A 2 8.32 -13.56 10.67
C GLU A 2 7.27 -12.47 10.38
N LYS A 3 6.16 -12.50 11.13
CA LYS A 3 5.07 -11.53 10.98
C LYS A 3 5.41 -10.28 11.79
N ILE A 4 5.57 -9.14 11.13
CA ILE A 4 5.85 -7.87 11.81
C ILE A 4 4.53 -7.20 12.19
N TYR A 5 4.15 -7.35 13.45
CA TYR A 5 2.98 -6.68 14.01
C TYR A 5 3.33 -5.23 14.35
N CYS A 6 2.52 -4.31 13.85
CA CYS A 6 2.83 -2.87 13.84
C CYS A 6 1.60 -2.02 14.19
N GLY A 7 0.81 -2.50 15.15
CA GLY A 7 -0.24 -1.70 15.76
C GLY A 7 -1.54 -2.46 15.94
N ASN A 8 -2.51 -1.73 16.49
CA ASN A 8 -3.84 -2.24 16.78
C ASN A 8 -4.89 -1.34 16.14
N GLY A 9 -6.08 -1.86 15.90
CA GLY A 9 -7.20 -1.04 15.51
C GLY A 9 -8.54 -1.58 15.93
N ARG A 10 -9.55 -0.75 15.73
CA ARG A 10 -10.95 -1.08 15.97
C ARG A 10 -11.81 -0.42 14.91
N ILE A 11 -12.92 -1.05 14.57
CA ILE A 11 -13.94 -0.41 13.76
C ILE A 11 -14.85 0.41 14.68
N VAL A 12 -15.07 1.67 14.32
CA VAL A 12 -15.99 2.57 15.01
C VAL A 12 -17.15 2.85 14.07
N SER A 13 -18.39 2.70 14.55
CA SER A 13 -19.56 3.10 13.79
C SER A 13 -19.70 4.62 13.82
N THR A 14 -19.87 5.22 12.66
CA THR A 14 -20.10 6.66 12.48
C THR A 14 -21.40 6.87 11.71
N GLN A 15 -21.91 8.10 11.69
CA GLN A 15 -23.09 8.47 10.90
C GLN A 15 -22.94 8.21 9.38
N TYR A 16 -21.71 8.07 8.89
CA TYR A 16 -21.38 7.80 7.49
C TYR A 16 -20.97 6.34 7.23
N GLY A 17 -21.12 5.47 8.22
CA GLY A 17 -20.73 4.06 8.14
C GLY A 17 -19.55 3.69 9.05
N GLN A 18 -18.92 2.57 8.73
CA GLN A 18 -17.85 2.00 9.55
C GLN A 18 -16.51 2.68 9.25
N MET A 19 -15.84 3.17 10.30
CA MET A 19 -14.54 3.82 10.22
C MET A 19 -13.49 2.96 10.94
N PRO A 20 -12.43 2.50 10.25
CA PRO A 20 -11.30 1.86 10.91
C PRO A 20 -10.46 2.91 11.65
N LYS A 21 -10.37 2.76 12.96
CA LYS A 21 -9.48 3.54 13.81
C LYS A 21 -8.24 2.72 14.12
N ILE A 22 -7.09 3.27 13.76
CA ILE A 22 -5.79 2.63 13.94
C ILE A 22 -5.03 3.37 15.05
N SER A 23 -4.26 2.63 15.83
CA SER A 23 -3.40 3.17 16.88
C SER A 23 -2.09 2.41 16.86
N MET A 24 -1.01 3.16 16.65
CA MET A 24 0.36 2.68 16.61
C MET A 24 1.12 3.30 17.77
N SER A 25 1.93 2.50 18.46
CA SER A 25 2.89 3.02 19.42
C SER A 25 4.16 3.52 18.70
N LYS A 26 5.00 4.28 19.42
CA LYS A 26 6.32 4.66 18.90
C LYS A 26 7.17 3.45 18.52
N GLU A 27 7.07 2.36 19.30
CA GLU A 27 7.78 1.10 19.01
C GLU A 27 7.31 0.47 17.70
N ASP A 28 6.00 0.53 17.41
CA ASP A 28 5.45 0.00 16.17
C ASP A 28 5.94 0.78 14.94
N ILE A 29 6.00 2.11 15.04
CA ILE A 29 6.56 2.97 13.99
C ILE A 29 8.04 2.64 13.77
N ASN A 30 8.82 2.49 14.84
CA ASN A 30 10.23 2.13 14.73
C ASN A 30 10.44 0.76 14.07
N LYS A 31 9.56 -0.22 14.31
CA LYS A 31 9.60 -1.53 13.61
C LYS A 31 9.35 -1.38 12.12
N ILE A 32 8.37 -0.55 11.73
CA ILE A 32 8.09 -0.25 10.32
C ILE A 32 9.31 0.40 9.66
N VAL A 33 9.86 1.45 10.27
CA VAL A 33 11.01 2.17 9.74
C VAL A 33 12.24 1.26 9.65
N SER A 34 12.47 0.41 10.66
CA SER A 34 13.57 -0.56 10.63
C SER A 34 13.41 -1.56 9.48
N TYR A 35 12.18 -2.03 9.24
CA TYR A 35 11.88 -2.92 8.12
C TYR A 35 12.09 -2.24 6.76
N MET A 36 11.65 -0.99 6.62
CA MET A 36 11.84 -0.17 5.41
C MET A 36 13.32 0.03 5.11
N ASN A 37 14.11 0.45 6.10
CA ASN A 37 15.53 0.67 5.94
C ASN A 37 16.28 -0.64 5.61
N ALA A 38 15.93 -1.74 6.27
CA ALA A 38 16.56 -3.04 6.03
C ALA A 38 16.27 -3.61 4.63
N ASN A 39 15.15 -3.22 4.00
CA ASN A 39 14.76 -3.68 2.67
C ASN A 39 14.89 -2.60 1.59
N ASN A 40 15.40 -1.41 1.94
CA ASN A 40 15.49 -0.23 1.07
C ASN A 40 14.16 0.07 0.35
N LEU A 41 13.07 0.15 1.11
CA LEU A 41 11.71 0.39 0.61
C LEU A 41 11.25 1.82 0.90
N ASP A 42 10.64 2.48 -0.09
CA ASP A 42 10.01 3.80 0.09
C ASP A 42 8.62 3.71 0.72
N TRP A 43 7.96 2.55 0.62
CA TRP A 43 6.67 2.30 1.24
C TRP A 43 6.50 0.85 1.69
N VAL A 44 5.48 0.62 2.51
CA VAL A 44 5.10 -0.72 2.99
C VAL A 44 3.61 -0.94 2.84
N ASN A 45 3.24 -2.15 2.46
CA ASN A 45 1.86 -2.61 2.52
C ASN A 45 1.57 -3.16 3.91
N MET A 46 0.36 -2.89 4.42
CA MET A 46 -0.07 -3.34 5.74
C MET A 46 -1.44 -3.99 5.65
N ASP A 47 -1.55 -5.16 6.25
CA ASP A 47 -2.79 -5.89 6.43
C ASP A 47 -3.51 -5.44 7.69
N PHE A 48 -4.78 -5.07 7.55
CA PHE A 48 -5.69 -4.82 8.66
C PHE A 48 -6.55 -6.07 8.90
N LYS A 49 -6.20 -6.86 9.92
CA LYS A 49 -6.82 -8.18 10.16
C LYS A 49 -7.63 -8.20 11.44
N GLU A 50 -8.73 -8.93 11.40
CA GLU A 50 -9.58 -9.16 12.57
C GLU A 50 -8.93 -10.14 13.56
N LYS A 51 -9.01 -9.85 14.85
CA LYS A 51 -8.59 -10.76 15.92
C LYS A 51 -9.66 -11.82 16.15
N GLN A 52 -9.25 -13.08 16.28
CA GLN A 52 -10.17 -14.18 16.61
C GLN A 52 -10.85 -14.00 17.98
N ASN A 53 -10.11 -13.48 18.97
CA ASN A 53 -10.64 -13.25 20.31
C ASN A 53 -10.97 -11.76 20.48
N LYS A 54 -12.18 -11.37 20.10
CA LYS A 54 -12.73 -10.03 20.34
C LYS A 54 -13.20 -9.94 21.79
N ALA A 55 -12.59 -9.04 22.57
CA ALA A 55 -13.08 -8.67 23.89
C ALA A 55 -13.74 -7.29 23.80
N GLU A 56 -14.86 -7.13 24.50
CA GLU A 56 -15.60 -5.87 24.54
C GLU A 56 -14.71 -4.73 25.05
N GLY A 57 -14.70 -3.60 24.34
CA GLY A 57 -13.83 -2.45 24.66
C GLY A 57 -12.36 -2.56 24.23
N LYS A 58 -11.89 -3.70 23.71
CA LYS A 58 -10.50 -3.87 23.23
C LYS A 58 -10.38 -3.72 21.71
N PRO A 59 -9.16 -3.46 21.17
CA PRO A 59 -8.94 -3.40 19.74
C PRO A 59 -9.32 -4.73 19.07
N THR A 60 -10.28 -4.67 18.16
CA THR A 60 -10.82 -5.84 17.46
C THR A 60 -9.95 -6.29 16.29
N HIS A 61 -9.02 -5.45 15.85
CA HIS A 61 -8.14 -5.68 14.72
C HIS A 61 -6.68 -5.44 15.08
N TYR A 62 -5.79 -5.98 14.28
CA TYR A 62 -4.34 -5.76 14.34
C TYR A 62 -3.80 -5.39 12.97
N LEU A 63 -2.68 -4.67 12.98
CA LEU A 63 -1.93 -4.35 11.77
C LEU A 63 -0.71 -5.26 11.67
N GLN A 64 -0.46 -5.74 10.46
CA GLN A 64 0.71 -6.55 10.13
C GLN A 64 1.34 -6.01 8.84
N ILE A 65 2.67 -5.91 8.78
CA ILE A 65 3.36 -5.63 7.51
C ILE A 65 3.16 -6.84 6.59
N ASP A 66 2.74 -6.56 5.37
CA ASP A 66 2.74 -7.54 4.29
C ASP A 66 4.17 -7.66 3.77
N THR A 67 4.76 -8.83 4.03
CA THR A 67 6.13 -9.18 3.61
C THR A 67 6.14 -9.98 2.32
N TRP A 68 5.01 -10.07 1.63
CA TRP A 68 4.92 -10.73 0.34
C TRP A 68 5.84 -10.03 -0.67
N LYS A 69 6.80 -10.80 -1.17
CA LYS A 69 7.61 -10.43 -2.34
C LYS A 69 7.15 -11.35 -3.46
N ALA A 70 6.86 -10.78 -4.63
CA ALA A 70 6.59 -11.59 -5.81
C ALA A 70 7.78 -12.52 -6.05
N THR A 71 7.56 -13.82 -5.91
CA THR A 71 8.58 -14.80 -6.30
C THR A 71 8.62 -14.80 -7.82
N GLU A 72 9.78 -14.49 -8.41
CA GLU A 72 9.99 -14.66 -9.84
C GLU A 72 9.75 -16.12 -10.23
N ASN A 73 8.59 -16.40 -10.80
CA ASN A 73 8.37 -17.58 -11.61
C ASN A 73 8.30 -17.08 -13.05
N ASN A 74 9.38 -17.31 -13.81
CA ASN A 74 9.58 -16.93 -15.22
C ASN A 74 9.89 -15.45 -15.53
N GLY A 75 10.93 -14.88 -14.91
CA GLY A 75 11.73 -13.82 -15.54
C GLY A 75 11.05 -12.49 -15.82
N VAL A 76 9.89 -12.20 -15.21
CA VAL A 76 9.29 -10.88 -15.19
C VAL A 76 9.39 -10.33 -13.77
N VAL A 77 10.35 -9.42 -13.57
CA VAL A 77 10.49 -8.63 -12.35
C VAL A 77 9.29 -7.69 -12.29
N TYR A 78 8.30 -7.98 -11.43
CA TYR A 78 7.42 -6.93 -10.96
C TYR A 78 8.14 -6.30 -9.78
N GLU A 79 8.86 -5.20 -10.05
CA GLU A 79 9.36 -4.35 -8.97
C GLU A 79 8.17 -4.07 -8.04
N ALA A 80 8.35 -4.29 -6.75
CA ALA A 80 7.45 -3.69 -5.78
C ALA A 80 7.40 -2.23 -6.17
N SER A 81 6.23 -1.78 -6.63
CA SER A 81 6.02 -0.38 -6.93
C SER A 81 6.58 0.38 -5.73
N GLY A 82 7.40 1.37 -6.01
CA GLY A 82 8.37 1.95 -5.10
C GLY A 82 9.19 2.83 -5.99
N GLY A 83 8.57 3.94 -6.38
CA GLY A 83 9.04 4.74 -7.49
C GLY A 83 10.41 5.32 -7.22
N THR A 84 11.41 4.88 -7.97
CA THR A 84 12.46 5.75 -8.53
C THR A 84 13.22 4.99 -9.61
N GLY A 85 12.67 5.01 -10.81
CA GLY A 85 13.28 4.42 -12.00
C GLY A 85 13.12 5.33 -13.21
N ALA A 86 13.69 6.54 -13.15
CA ALA A 86 13.95 7.30 -14.37
C ALA A 86 15.04 6.57 -15.18
N LYS A 87 14.64 5.59 -15.99
CA LYS A 87 15.49 5.01 -17.03
C LYS A 87 14.91 5.42 -18.38
N LYS A 88 15.75 6.11 -19.16
CA LYS A 88 15.50 6.51 -20.55
C LYS A 88 14.97 5.32 -21.34
N ALA A 89 13.77 5.44 -21.88
CA ALA A 89 13.29 4.58 -22.95
C ALA A 89 13.72 5.23 -24.27
N ASP A 90 14.82 4.75 -24.83
CA ASP A 90 15.03 4.74 -26.28
C ASP A 90 14.43 3.43 -26.80
N GLU A 91 13.99 3.47 -28.05
CA GLU A 91 13.37 2.40 -28.85
C GLU A 91 11.84 2.20 -28.68
N GLY A 92 11.09 2.89 -29.56
CA GLY A 92 9.97 2.25 -30.26
C GLY A 92 8.55 2.56 -29.79
N LEU A 93 8.19 3.83 -29.51
CA LEU A 93 6.77 4.20 -29.50
C LEU A 93 6.22 4.16 -30.94
N ALA A 94 5.25 3.27 -31.19
CA ALA A 94 4.37 3.45 -32.34
C ALA A 94 3.74 4.86 -32.25
N PRO A 95 3.63 5.61 -33.36
CA PRO A 95 3.06 6.94 -33.33
C PRO A 95 1.64 6.87 -32.76
N LEU A 96 1.35 7.76 -31.81
CA LEU A 96 0.02 7.95 -31.28
C LEU A 96 -0.94 8.21 -32.45
N PRO A 97 -2.13 7.60 -32.48
CA PRO A 97 -3.12 7.95 -33.48
C PRO A 97 -3.50 9.43 -33.31
N ASP A 98 -3.55 10.16 -34.42
CA ASP A 98 -3.97 11.56 -34.44
C ASP A 98 -5.34 11.69 -33.76
N LEU A 99 -5.37 12.40 -32.64
CA LEU A 99 -6.62 12.76 -31.99
C LEU A 99 -7.37 13.72 -32.93
N PRO A 100 -8.67 13.52 -33.17
CA PRO A 100 -9.45 14.47 -33.95
C PRO A 100 -9.43 15.83 -33.26
N GLU A 101 -9.11 16.89 -34.01
CA GLU A 101 -9.22 18.26 -33.53
C GLU A 101 -10.67 18.53 -33.11
N ILE A 102 -10.85 18.82 -31.82
CA ILE A 102 -12.15 19.21 -31.26
C ILE A 102 -12.32 20.69 -31.61
N ASP A 103 -12.95 20.99 -32.75
CA ASP A 103 -13.20 22.35 -33.26
C ASP A 103 -14.49 22.97 -32.68
N GLU A 104 -14.89 22.58 -31.47
CA GLU A 104 -16.06 23.16 -30.83
C GLU A 104 -15.73 23.66 -29.42
N PRO A 105 -15.91 24.97 -29.13
CA PRO A 105 -15.72 25.48 -27.79
C PRO A 105 -16.78 24.86 -26.86
N LEU A 106 -16.32 24.36 -25.71
CA LEU A 106 -17.19 23.84 -24.67
C LEU A 106 -18.24 24.90 -24.29
N PRO A 107 -19.54 24.55 -24.25
CA PRO A 107 -20.57 25.49 -23.81
C PRO A 107 -20.35 25.83 -22.34
N PHE A 108 -20.31 27.14 -22.05
CA PHE A 108 -20.28 27.71 -20.69
C PHE A 108 -21.57 27.41 -19.91
#